data_AF-A0A7R9Y537-F1
#
_entry.id   AF-A0A7R9Y537-F1
#
_cell.length_a   1.000
_cell.length_b   1.000
_cell.length_c   1.000
_cell.angle_alpha   90.00
_cell.angle_beta   90.00
_cell.angle_gamma   90.00
#
_symmetry.space_group_name_H-M   'P 1'
#
loop_
_entity.id
_entity.type
_entity.pdbx_description
1 polymer ?
#
loop_
_entity_poly.entity_id
_entity_poly.type
_entity_poly.pdbx_seq_one_letter_code
_entity_poly.pdbx_strand_id
1 'polypeptide(L)'
;KTYTMGSSASNALTEDEVGIIPRVISDVFAGAEKLRGQSECVVRCAFLEVHNEEVRDLLHPDTPTKGISIRERADGAIVVSGIREERTRSYDDMLRLLENGSVARTTGATSMNAGSSRSHAIFTIILEQRHLTRERMRANRGAYSSAKFHLVDLAGSERNKRTRAIGARFKESININSGLLALGNVISALAGEEQRTLATARGEAPPPKTHVHVPYRESKLTRLLQDSLGGNSRTCMIACVSTADQNLEE
;
A
#
# COMPACT_ATOMS: atom_id res chain seq x y z
N LYS A 1 5.00 12.29 7.08
CA LYS A 1 4.49 11.02 6.50
C LYS A 1 3.31 10.47 7.30
N THR A 2 3.53 9.88 8.48
CA THR A 2 2.47 9.25 9.30
C THR A 2 1.31 10.21 9.64
N TYR A 3 1.62 11.47 9.98
CA TYR A 3 0.60 12.52 10.18
C TYR A 3 -0.27 12.72 8.93
N THR A 4 0.35 12.94 7.76
CA THR A 4 -0.33 13.11 6.48
C THR A 4 -1.21 11.90 6.11
N MET A 5 -0.73 10.68 6.36
CA MET A 5 -1.50 9.47 6.08
C MET A 5 -2.66 9.28 7.07
N GLY A 6 -2.57 9.80 8.29
CA GLY A 6 -3.58 9.57 9.33
C GLY A 6 -3.57 8.13 9.83
N SER A 7 -2.41 7.47 9.80
CA SER A 7 -2.25 6.09 10.28
C SER A 7 -1.91 6.01 11.78
N SER A 8 -1.86 7.12 12.51
CA SER A 8 -1.66 7.13 13.97
C SER A 8 -3.00 7.16 14.71
N ALA A 9 -3.13 6.36 15.77
CA ALA A 9 -4.28 6.42 16.67
C ALA A 9 -4.28 7.77 17.42
N SER A 10 -5.23 8.65 17.09
CA SER A 10 -5.49 9.88 17.83
C SER A 10 -6.99 10.17 17.83
N ASN A 11 -7.61 10.04 19.01
CA ASN A 11 -9.05 10.19 19.20
C ASN A 11 -9.52 11.65 19.29
N ALA A 12 -8.66 12.63 18.95
CA ALA A 12 -8.95 14.05 19.14
C ALA A 12 -8.36 14.92 18.01
N LEU A 13 -8.50 14.49 16.75
CA LEU A 13 -8.12 15.30 15.59
C LEU A 13 -9.31 16.16 15.15
N THR A 14 -9.06 17.44 14.91
CA THR A 14 -10.00 18.34 14.22
C THR A 14 -10.17 17.92 12.76
N GLU A 15 -11.23 18.40 12.06
CA GLU A 15 -11.45 18.07 10.63
C GLU A 15 -10.24 18.42 9.74
N ASP A 16 -9.45 19.42 10.10
CA ASP A 16 -8.24 19.84 9.38
C ASP A 16 -7.03 18.93 9.66
N GLU A 17 -7.02 18.23 10.79
CA GLU A 17 -5.94 17.33 11.22
C GLU A 17 -6.15 15.88 10.75
N VAL A 18 -7.32 15.56 10.19
CA VAL A 18 -7.60 14.24 9.62
C VAL A 18 -6.71 13.98 8.40
N GLY A 19 -5.94 12.90 8.46
CA GLY A 19 -5.07 12.47 7.36
C GLY A 19 -5.82 11.83 6.18
N ILE A 20 -5.06 11.31 5.22
CA ILE A 20 -5.60 10.77 3.95
C ILE A 20 -6.45 9.52 4.20
N ILE A 21 -6.01 8.58 5.03
CA ILE A 21 -6.70 7.29 5.19
C ILE A 21 -8.14 7.49 5.68
N PRO A 22 -8.42 8.20 6.79
CA PRO A 22 -9.80 8.37 7.24
C PRO A 22 -10.66 9.13 6.22
N ARG A 23 -10.10 10.10 5.47
CA ARG A 23 -10.83 10.77 4.38
C ARG A 23 -11.24 9.80 3.27
N VAL A 24 -10.33 8.93 2.84
CA VAL A 24 -10.63 7.88 1.85
C VAL A 24 -11.69 6.92 2.38
N ILE A 25 -11.62 6.52 3.65
CA ILE A 25 -12.64 5.66 4.29
C ILE A 25 -14.01 6.35 4.20
N SER A 26 -14.10 7.62 4.59
CA SER A 26 -15.33 8.41 4.53
C SER A 26 -15.90 8.45 3.11
N ASP A 27 -15.06 8.76 2.11
CA ASP A 27 -15.48 8.85 0.71
C ASP A 27 -15.95 7.50 0.14
N VAL A 28 -15.27 6.40 0.50
CA VAL A 28 -15.67 5.05 0.07
C VAL A 28 -17.06 4.71 0.59
N PHE A 29 -17.34 4.96 1.87
CA PHE A 29 -18.67 4.67 2.44
C PHE A 29 -19.75 5.63 1.93
N ALA A 30 -19.44 6.92 1.78
CA ALA A 30 -20.36 7.88 1.17
C ALA A 30 -20.69 7.51 -0.28
N GLY A 31 -19.70 7.05 -1.05
CA GLY A 31 -19.88 6.54 -2.41
C GLY A 31 -20.72 5.26 -2.45
N ALA A 32 -20.47 4.32 -1.55
CA ALA A 32 -21.26 3.10 -1.44
C ALA A 32 -22.74 3.39 -1.12
N GLU A 33 -23.02 4.33 -0.22
CA GLU A 33 -24.39 4.73 0.13
C GLU A 33 -25.10 5.43 -1.05
N LYS A 34 -24.40 6.28 -1.82
CA LYS A 34 -24.95 6.89 -3.04
C LYS A 34 -25.37 5.86 -4.10
N LEU A 35 -24.70 4.69 -4.12
CA LEU A 35 -25.00 3.60 -5.05
C LEU A 35 -26.09 2.64 -4.54
N ARG A 36 -26.61 2.86 -3.33
CA ARG A 36 -27.64 2.00 -2.73
C ARG A 36 -28.88 1.93 -3.62
N GLY A 37 -29.40 0.72 -3.80
CA GLY A 37 -30.52 0.44 -4.69
C GLY A 37 -30.15 0.24 -6.16
N GLN A 38 -28.97 0.71 -6.60
CA GLN A 38 -28.44 0.44 -7.95
C GLN A 38 -27.37 -0.66 -7.95
N SER A 39 -26.66 -0.82 -6.84
CA SER A 39 -25.63 -1.83 -6.66
C SER A 39 -25.55 -2.30 -5.22
N GLU A 40 -25.09 -3.52 -5.02
CA GLU A 40 -24.66 -4.02 -3.72
C GLU A 40 -23.16 -3.80 -3.60
N CYS A 41 -22.73 -3.11 -2.55
CA CYS A 41 -21.31 -2.87 -2.27
C CYS A 41 -20.90 -3.68 -1.05
N VAL A 42 -19.74 -4.34 -1.14
CA VAL A 42 -19.05 -4.98 -0.03
C VAL A 42 -17.71 -4.31 0.12
N VAL A 43 -17.47 -3.75 1.30
CA VAL A 43 -16.20 -3.11 1.66
C VAL A 43 -15.45 -4.02 2.62
N ARG A 44 -14.20 -4.31 2.29
CA ARG A 44 -13.27 -5.10 3.10
C ARG A 44 -11.98 -4.33 3.30
N CYS A 45 -11.23 -4.63 4.34
CA CYS A 45 -9.89 -4.09 4.50
C CYS A 45 -8.88 -5.15 4.98
N ALA A 46 -7.62 -4.89 4.70
CA ALA A 46 -6.48 -5.60 5.25
C ALA A 46 -5.42 -4.58 5.64
N PHE A 47 -4.69 -4.83 6.72
CA PHE A 47 -3.61 -3.96 7.14
C PHE A 47 -2.34 -4.77 7.33
N LEU A 48 -1.34 -4.52 6.49
CA LEU A 48 -0.10 -5.28 6.48
C LEU A 48 1.08 -4.41 6.85
N GLU A 49 2.03 -5.01 7.57
CA GLU A 49 3.35 -4.45 7.80
C GLU A 49 4.39 -5.27 7.02
N VAL A 50 5.29 -4.60 6.32
CA VAL A 50 6.52 -5.19 5.79
C VAL A 50 7.68 -4.67 6.61
N HIS A 51 8.28 -5.56 7.39
CA HIS A 51 9.42 -5.28 8.24
C HIS A 51 10.49 -6.34 8.03
N ASN A 52 11.71 -5.92 7.69
CA ASN A 52 12.84 -6.83 7.47
C ASN A 52 12.52 -7.97 6.45
N GLU A 53 11.84 -7.64 5.34
CA GLU A 53 11.37 -8.58 4.30
C GLU A 53 10.42 -9.69 4.80
N GLU A 54 9.87 -9.54 6.00
CA GLU A 54 8.76 -10.34 6.51
C GLU A 54 7.46 -9.55 6.43
N VAL A 55 6.36 -10.24 6.10
CA VAL A 55 5.02 -9.66 6.07
C VAL A 55 4.29 -10.07 7.35
N ARG A 56 3.65 -9.11 8.00
CA ARG A 56 2.82 -9.29 9.20
C ARG A 56 1.42 -8.78 8.94
N ASP A 57 0.42 -9.48 9.47
CA ASP A 57 -0.97 -9.05 9.47
C ASP A 57 -1.22 -8.22 10.74
N LEU A 58 -1.50 -6.93 10.56
CA LEU A 58 -1.73 -6.00 11.67
C LEU A 58 -3.16 -6.07 12.21
N LEU A 59 -4.12 -6.60 11.45
CA LEU A 59 -5.49 -6.82 11.94
C LEU A 59 -5.60 -8.13 12.72
N HIS A 60 -4.74 -9.10 12.41
CA HIS A 60 -4.65 -10.39 13.09
C HIS A 60 -3.21 -10.72 13.50
N PRO A 61 -2.69 -10.13 14.60
CA PRO A 61 -1.31 -10.32 15.05
C PRO A 61 -0.91 -11.77 15.36
N ASP A 62 -1.88 -12.64 15.67
CA ASP A 62 -1.66 -14.06 15.91
C ASP A 62 -1.37 -14.86 14.63
N THR A 63 -1.54 -14.24 13.46
CA THR A 63 -1.27 -14.87 12.17
C THR A 63 0.22 -15.17 12.02
N PRO A 64 0.62 -16.45 11.83
CA PRO A 64 2.04 -16.78 11.67
C PRO A 64 2.62 -16.17 10.39
N THR A 65 3.69 -15.39 10.51
CA THR A 65 4.35 -14.73 9.37
C THR A 65 4.77 -15.72 8.27
N LYS A 66 5.22 -16.93 8.66
CA LYS A 66 5.59 -18.00 7.73
C LYS A 66 4.41 -18.54 6.90
N GLY A 67 3.18 -18.32 7.34
CA GLY A 67 1.96 -18.68 6.60
C GLY A 67 1.60 -17.68 5.51
N ILE A 68 2.19 -16.49 5.52
CA ILE A 68 1.86 -15.42 4.58
C ILE A 68 2.70 -15.55 3.31
N SER A 69 2.04 -15.68 2.16
CA SER A 69 2.70 -15.82 0.86
C SER A 69 2.09 -14.92 -0.21
N ILE A 70 2.94 -14.23 -0.96
CA ILE A 70 2.52 -13.38 -2.08
C ILE A 70 2.53 -14.24 -3.35
N ARG A 71 1.38 -14.32 -4.02
CA ARG A 71 1.17 -15.11 -5.23
C ARG A 71 0.63 -14.23 -6.34
N GLU A 72 0.93 -14.63 -7.56
CA GLU A 72 0.43 -14.01 -8.78
C GLU A 72 -0.59 -14.98 -9.38
N ARG A 73 -1.80 -14.49 -9.65
CA ARG A 73 -2.86 -15.28 -10.29
C ARG A 73 -2.62 -15.34 -11.80
N ALA A 74 -3.34 -16.25 -12.47
CA ALA A 74 -3.24 -16.41 -13.92
C ALA A 74 -3.65 -15.16 -14.72
N ASP A 75 -4.46 -14.28 -14.12
CA ASP A 75 -4.86 -12.97 -14.66
C ASP A 75 -3.85 -11.86 -14.36
N GLY A 76 -2.71 -12.19 -13.73
CA GLY A 76 -1.66 -11.26 -13.33
C GLY A 76 -1.90 -10.58 -11.98
N ALA A 77 -3.07 -10.77 -11.36
CA ALA A 77 -3.39 -10.08 -10.11
C ALA A 77 -2.57 -10.63 -8.93
N ILE A 78 -2.03 -9.72 -8.11
CA ILE A 78 -1.35 -10.08 -6.87
C ILE A 78 -2.35 -10.39 -5.77
N VAL A 79 -2.15 -11.54 -5.14
CA VAL A 79 -2.91 -12.00 -3.97
C VAL A 79 -1.98 -12.41 -2.85
N VAL A 80 -2.38 -12.07 -1.62
CA VAL A 80 -1.67 -12.45 -0.41
C VAL A 80 -2.46 -13.59 0.24
N SER A 81 -1.88 -14.78 0.26
CA SER A 81 -2.47 -15.94 0.94
C SER A 81 -1.99 -15.99 2.39
N GLY A 82 -2.87 -16.43 3.30
CA GLY A 82 -2.54 -16.59 4.72
C GLY A 82 -2.83 -15.37 5.59
N ILE A 83 -3.33 -14.27 5.00
CA ILE A 83 -3.86 -13.11 5.74
C ILE A 83 -5.38 -13.17 5.81
N ARG A 84 -5.98 -12.35 6.67
CA ARG A 84 -7.42 -12.18 6.75
C ARG A 84 -7.83 -10.77 6.33
N GLU A 85 -8.89 -10.71 5.55
CA GLU A 85 -9.54 -9.46 5.16
C GLU A 85 -10.81 -9.30 6.00
N GLU A 86 -10.95 -8.15 6.66
CA GLU A 86 -12.06 -7.87 7.54
C GLU A 86 -13.17 -7.12 6.79
N ARG A 87 -14.41 -7.54 6.98
CA ARG A 87 -15.57 -6.89 6.34
C ARG A 87 -16.06 -5.75 7.22
N THR A 88 -16.20 -4.57 6.63
CA THR A 88 -16.59 -3.34 7.33
C THR A 88 -17.93 -2.82 6.80
N ARG A 89 -18.80 -2.32 7.68
CA ARG A 89 -20.14 -1.84 7.29
C ARG A 89 -20.32 -0.34 7.45
N SER A 90 -19.42 0.31 8.17
CA SER A 90 -19.45 1.74 8.41
C SER A 90 -18.04 2.34 8.44
N TYR A 91 -17.99 3.68 8.36
CA TYR A 91 -16.79 4.47 8.60
C TYR A 91 -16.14 4.11 9.94
N ASP A 92 -16.94 4.09 11.02
CA ASP A 92 -16.45 3.80 12.37
C ASP A 92 -15.88 2.38 12.51
N ASP A 93 -16.48 1.38 11.85
CA ASP A 93 -15.97 0.01 11.87
C ASP A 93 -14.56 -0.06 11.27
N MET A 94 -14.35 0.58 10.12
CA MET A 94 -13.06 0.57 9.44
C MET A 94 -12.03 1.43 10.17
N LEU A 95 -12.45 2.56 10.74
CA LEU A 95 -11.57 3.42 11.53
C LEU A 95 -11.04 2.69 12.77
N ARG A 96 -11.88 1.92 13.46
CA ARG A 96 -11.44 1.06 14.58
C ARG A 96 -10.42 0.01 14.15
N LEU A 97 -10.58 -0.59 12.98
CA LEU A 97 -9.59 -1.55 12.46
C LEU A 97 -8.26 -0.87 12.12
N LEU A 98 -8.31 0.34 11.55
CA LEU A 98 -7.12 1.16 11.32
C LEU A 98 -6.41 1.45 12.66
N GLU A 99 -7.13 1.96 13.66
CA GLU A 99 -6.60 2.26 15.00
C GLU A 99 -5.98 1.03 15.67
N ASN A 100 -6.69 -0.10 15.68
CA ASN A 100 -6.21 -1.35 16.27
C ASN A 100 -4.93 -1.86 15.57
N GLY A 101 -4.90 -1.85 14.24
CA GLY A 101 -3.71 -2.25 13.49
C GLY A 101 -2.54 -1.28 13.66
N SER A 102 -2.82 0.01 13.85
CA SER A 102 -1.80 1.01 14.18
C SER A 102 -1.21 0.79 15.56
N VAL A 103 -2.03 0.44 16.56
CA VAL A 103 -1.55 0.02 17.89
C VAL A 103 -0.72 -1.26 17.79
N ALA A 104 -1.16 -2.25 17.00
CA ALA A 104 -0.39 -3.48 16.77
C ALA A 104 0.98 -3.19 16.14
N ARG A 105 1.04 -2.28 15.17
CA ARG A 105 2.29 -1.81 14.54
C ARG A 105 3.21 -1.15 15.58
N THR A 106 2.69 -0.25 16.42
CA THR A 106 3.49 0.44 17.44
C THR A 106 3.97 -0.50 18.56
N THR A 107 3.12 -1.42 19.03
CA THR A 107 3.47 -2.39 20.09
C THR A 107 4.46 -3.45 19.59
N GLY A 108 4.38 -3.84 18.32
CA GLY A 108 5.40 -4.66 17.67
C GLY A 108 6.77 -3.97 17.63
N ALA A 109 6.80 -2.64 17.50
CA ALA A 109 8.03 -1.85 17.51
C ALA A 109 8.64 -1.70 18.92
N THR A 110 7.82 -1.46 19.96
CA THR A 110 8.32 -1.23 21.34
C THR A 110 9.02 -2.45 21.96
N SER A 111 8.75 -3.66 21.47
CA SER A 111 9.45 -4.86 21.91
C SER A 111 10.91 -4.95 21.44
N MET A 112 11.37 -4.08 20.51
CA MET A 112 12.79 -4.09 20.13
C MET A 112 13.44 -2.79 19.63
N ASN A 113 12.76 -1.73 19.12
CA ASN A 113 13.32 -0.38 18.81
C ASN A 113 12.27 0.64 18.34
N ALA A 114 12.66 1.92 18.32
CA ALA A 114 11.84 3.06 17.89
C ALA A 114 11.14 2.91 16.52
N GLY A 115 9.81 2.90 16.57
CA GLY A 115 8.91 3.68 15.70
C GLY A 115 8.62 3.16 14.29
N SER A 116 7.45 3.58 13.78
CA SER A 116 6.92 3.39 12.42
C SER A 116 7.86 3.78 11.27
N SER A 117 9.02 4.38 11.55
CA SER A 117 10.04 4.72 10.53
C SER A 117 10.75 3.51 9.95
N ARG A 118 10.72 2.34 10.62
CA ARG A 118 11.49 1.15 10.21
C ARG A 118 10.68 0.06 9.53
N SER A 119 9.39 0.30 9.28
CA SER A 119 8.53 -0.63 8.57
C SER A 119 7.62 0.07 7.57
N HIS A 120 7.33 -0.60 6.45
CA HIS A 120 6.31 -0.15 5.52
C HIS A 120 4.96 -0.63 6.01
N ALA A 121 3.96 0.23 6.03
CA ALA A 121 2.59 -0.15 6.34
C ALA A 121 1.70 0.04 5.11
N ILE A 122 0.88 -0.96 4.82
CA ILE A 122 -0.02 -0.99 3.66
C ILE A 122 -1.43 -1.25 4.17
N PHE A 123 -2.23 -0.19 4.26
CA PHE A 123 -3.66 -0.31 4.52
C PHE A 123 -4.38 -0.47 3.19
N THR A 124 -5.00 -1.63 2.98
CA THR A 124 -5.70 -1.96 1.74
C THR A 124 -7.19 -1.91 1.99
N ILE A 125 -7.91 -1.12 1.19
CA ILE A 125 -9.38 -1.13 1.13
C ILE A 125 -9.78 -1.85 -0.16
N ILE A 126 -10.59 -2.89 -0.04
CA ILE A 126 -11.16 -3.62 -1.16
C ILE A 126 -12.64 -3.28 -1.26
N LEU A 127 -13.04 -2.69 -2.39
CA LEU A 127 -14.44 -2.41 -2.70
C LEU A 127 -14.90 -3.37 -3.80
N GLU A 128 -15.91 -4.16 -3.47
CA GLU A 128 -16.56 -5.07 -4.41
C GLU A 128 -17.97 -4.55 -4.67
N GLN A 129 -18.31 -4.40 -5.95
CA GLN A 129 -19.60 -3.86 -6.36
C GLN A 129 -20.30 -4.87 -7.27
N ARG A 130 -21.52 -5.24 -6.90
CA ARG A 130 -22.42 -6.04 -7.72
C ARG A 130 -23.54 -5.15 -8.26
N HIS A 131 -23.58 -4.94 -9.57
CA HIS A 131 -24.58 -4.08 -10.20
C HIS A 131 -25.95 -4.76 -10.24
N LEU A 132 -27.01 -4.06 -9.82
CA LEU A 132 -28.38 -4.58 -9.73
C LEU A 132 -29.29 -4.15 -10.90
N THR A 133 -28.81 -3.34 -11.85
CA THR A 133 -29.65 -2.83 -12.94
C THR A 133 -30.07 -3.92 -13.92
N ARG A 134 -31.36 -3.93 -14.30
CA ARG A 134 -31.97 -4.96 -15.18
C ARG A 134 -31.25 -5.10 -16.53
N GLU A 135 -30.68 -4.02 -17.07
CA GLU A 135 -29.94 -4.05 -18.34
C GLU A 135 -28.62 -4.80 -18.23
N ARG A 136 -27.83 -4.56 -17.16
CA ARG A 136 -26.55 -5.27 -16.95
C ARG A 136 -26.73 -6.72 -16.51
N MET A 137 -27.80 -7.01 -15.75
CA MET A 137 -28.17 -8.38 -15.39
C MET A 137 -28.54 -9.22 -16.63
N ARG A 138 -29.18 -8.62 -17.65
CA ARG A 138 -29.52 -9.29 -18.92
C ARG A 138 -28.33 -9.49 -19.85
N ALA A 139 -27.33 -8.61 -19.79
CA ALA A 139 -26.18 -8.64 -20.70
C ALA A 139 -25.12 -9.69 -20.35
N ASN A 140 -25.19 -10.33 -19.18
CA ASN A 140 -24.20 -11.28 -18.63
C ASN A 140 -22.73 -10.82 -18.74
N ARG A 141 -22.51 -9.51 -18.88
CA ARG A 141 -21.22 -8.85 -19.01
C ARG A 141 -21.07 -7.91 -17.82
N GLY A 142 -20.21 -8.28 -16.86
CA GLY A 142 -19.76 -7.34 -15.82
C GLY A 142 -20.80 -6.97 -14.76
N ALA A 143 -21.51 -7.95 -14.21
CA ALA A 143 -22.35 -7.76 -13.02
C ALA A 143 -21.53 -7.52 -11.74
N TYR A 144 -20.20 -7.66 -11.79
CA TYR A 144 -19.28 -7.57 -10.67
C TYR A 144 -18.05 -6.76 -11.04
N SER A 145 -17.66 -5.81 -10.18
CA SER A 145 -16.39 -5.10 -10.25
C SER A 145 -15.71 -5.13 -8.87
N SER A 146 -14.39 -5.13 -8.87
CA SER A 146 -13.58 -5.06 -7.66
C SER A 146 -12.51 -3.98 -7.87
N ALA A 147 -12.34 -3.13 -6.86
CA ALA A 147 -11.30 -2.12 -6.81
C ALA A 147 -10.50 -2.29 -5.51
N LYS A 148 -9.21 -1.97 -5.56
CA LYS A 148 -8.32 -1.95 -4.39
C LYS A 148 -7.73 -0.54 -4.26
N PHE A 149 -7.76 0.00 -3.05
CA PHE A 149 -7.02 1.18 -2.67
C PHE A 149 -5.90 0.75 -1.75
N HIS A 150 -4.65 0.90 -2.21
CA HIS A 150 -3.47 0.68 -1.37
C HIS A 150 -3.01 2.03 -0.82
N LEU A 151 -3.15 2.22 0.49
CA LEU A 151 -2.70 3.40 1.22
C LEU A 151 -1.42 3.03 1.96
N VAL A 152 -0.29 3.47 1.41
CA VAL A 152 1.04 3.02 1.81
C VAL A 152 1.77 4.11 2.60
N ASP A 153 2.14 3.80 3.83
CA ASP A 153 3.05 4.60 4.66
C ASP A 153 4.43 3.95 4.61
N LEU A 154 5.32 4.51 3.78
CA LEU A 154 6.66 3.97 3.57
C LEU A 154 7.57 4.27 4.76
N ALA A 155 8.46 3.31 5.07
CA ALA A 155 9.58 3.50 5.99
C ALA A 155 10.44 4.73 5.61
N GLY A 156 11.26 5.19 6.55
CA GLY A 156 12.31 6.16 6.29
C GLY A 156 13.33 5.66 5.27
N SER A 157 13.81 6.56 4.41
CA SER A 157 14.84 6.29 3.39
C SER A 157 16.26 6.59 3.90
N GLU A 158 16.43 6.91 5.19
CA GLU A 158 17.68 7.39 5.72
C GLU A 158 18.83 6.37 5.57
N ARG A 159 20.01 6.88 5.23
CA ARG A 159 21.19 6.05 4.99
C ARG A 159 21.84 5.60 6.30
N ASN A 160 22.21 4.33 6.34
CA ASN A 160 22.87 3.65 7.47
C ASN A 160 24.14 4.35 8.01
N LYS A 161 24.77 5.25 7.23
CA LYS A 161 25.97 5.99 7.66
C LYS A 161 25.74 6.85 8.91
N ARG A 162 24.49 7.22 9.23
CA ARG A 162 24.13 7.96 10.45
C ARG A 162 23.88 7.07 11.67
N THR A 163 23.44 5.83 11.46
CA THR A 163 23.17 4.91 12.55
C THR A 163 24.48 4.22 12.94
N ARG A 164 25.01 4.46 14.15
CA ARG A 164 26.11 3.65 14.73
C ARG A 164 25.66 2.21 15.05
N ALA A 165 24.76 1.65 14.24
CA ALA A 165 24.18 0.34 14.39
C ALA A 165 25.22 -0.72 13.99
N ILE A 166 25.39 -1.73 14.84
CA ILE A 166 26.32 -2.85 14.63
C ILE A 166 25.50 -4.15 14.70
N GLY A 167 25.94 -5.19 13.99
CA GLY A 167 25.36 -6.53 14.06
C GLY A 167 23.94 -6.60 13.48
N ALA A 168 22.99 -7.16 14.24
CA ALA A 168 21.62 -7.43 13.79
C ALA A 168 20.87 -6.16 13.33
N ARG A 169 21.05 -5.03 14.04
CA ARG A 169 20.43 -3.75 13.68
C ARG A 169 20.93 -3.19 12.35
N PHE A 170 22.21 -3.41 12.02
CA PHE A 170 22.76 -2.99 10.73
C PHE A 170 22.16 -3.78 9.58
N LYS A 171 22.03 -5.11 9.76
CA LYS A 171 21.40 -6.00 8.78
C LYS A 171 19.92 -5.67 8.55
N GLU A 172 19.20 -5.37 9.62
CA GLU A 172 17.81 -4.91 9.57
C GLU A 172 17.66 -3.61 8.77
N SER A 173 18.48 -2.59 9.05
CA SER A 173 18.41 -1.32 8.32
C SER A 173 18.82 -1.46 6.84
N ILE A 174 19.72 -2.40 6.49
CA ILE A 174 19.96 -2.78 5.09
C ILE A 174 18.69 -3.34 4.45
N ASN A 175 18.00 -4.26 5.12
CA ASN A 175 16.81 -4.91 4.56
C ASN A 175 15.64 -3.94 4.39
N ILE A 176 15.44 -2.99 5.32
CA ILE A 176 14.44 -1.93 5.18
C ILE A 176 14.74 -1.07 3.94
N ASN A 177 15.99 -0.64 3.79
CA ASN A 177 16.41 0.15 2.64
C ASN A 177 16.39 -0.64 1.32
N SER A 178 16.50 -1.97 1.38
CA SER A 178 16.33 -2.84 0.21
C SER A 178 14.93 -2.74 -0.39
N GLY A 179 13.90 -2.61 0.46
CA GLY A 179 12.51 -2.43 0.01
C GLY A 179 12.34 -1.14 -0.80
N LEU A 180 12.85 -0.02 -0.29
CA LEU A 180 12.80 1.29 -0.96
C LEU A 180 13.69 1.37 -2.20
N LEU A 181 14.87 0.75 -2.17
CA LEU A 181 15.75 0.67 -3.34
C LEU A 181 15.08 -0.12 -4.48
N ALA A 182 14.51 -1.29 -4.17
CA ALA A 182 13.77 -2.08 -5.14
C ALA A 182 12.58 -1.29 -5.70
N LEU A 183 11.86 -0.53 -4.86
CA LEU A 183 10.77 0.34 -5.30
C LEU A 183 11.26 1.41 -6.28
N GLY A 184 12.38 2.07 -5.98
CA GLY A 184 13.01 3.05 -6.88
C GLY A 184 13.42 2.42 -8.22
N ASN A 185 13.98 1.21 -8.20
CA ASN A 185 14.36 0.47 -9.41
C ASN A 185 13.14 0.14 -10.27
N VAL A 186 12.04 -0.32 -9.66
CA VAL A 186 10.78 -0.62 -10.36
C VAL A 186 10.20 0.65 -11.01
N ILE A 187 10.10 1.75 -10.26
CA ILE A 187 9.58 3.03 -10.79
C ILE A 187 10.45 3.53 -11.95
N SER A 188 11.77 3.47 -11.81
CA SER A 188 12.71 3.90 -12.86
C SER A 188 12.57 3.06 -14.14
N ALA A 189 12.40 1.74 -14.00
CA ALA A 189 12.19 0.84 -15.12
C ALA A 189 10.87 1.16 -15.87
N LEU A 190 9.78 1.39 -15.13
CA LEU A 190 8.47 1.70 -15.69
C LEU A 190 8.45 3.07 -16.38
N ALA A 191 9.05 4.09 -15.79
CA ALA A 191 9.16 5.42 -16.39
C ALA A 191 9.91 5.38 -17.73
N GLY A 192 10.96 4.54 -17.83
CA GLY A 192 11.70 4.33 -19.08
C GLY A 192 10.87 3.62 -20.16
N GLU A 193 9.96 2.72 -19.79
CA GLU A 193 9.00 2.11 -20.73
C GLU A 193 7.96 3.12 -21.22
N GLU A 194 7.40 3.94 -20.33
CA GLU A 194 6.44 4.98 -20.68
C GLU A 194 7.04 6.03 -21.63
N GLN A 195 8.26 6.50 -21.35
CA GLN A 195 8.97 7.43 -22.22
C GLN A 195 9.21 6.86 -23.62
N ARG A 196 9.51 5.56 -23.73
CA ARG A 196 9.61 4.89 -25.05
C ARG A 196 8.27 4.88 -25.77
N THR A 197 7.18 4.50 -25.09
CA THR A 197 5.83 4.52 -25.68
C THR A 197 5.45 5.91 -26.17
N LEU A 198 5.73 6.96 -25.38
CA LEU A 198 5.48 8.34 -25.75
C LEU A 198 6.35 8.81 -26.92
N ALA A 199 7.64 8.47 -26.95
CA ALA A 199 8.54 8.81 -28.06
C ALA A 199 8.06 8.16 -29.37
N THR A 200 7.66 6.88 -29.33
CA THR A 200 7.11 6.19 -30.50
C THR A 200 5.80 6.83 -30.97
N ALA A 201 4.93 7.26 -30.06
CA ALA A 201 3.69 7.95 -30.41
C ALA A 201 3.92 9.33 -31.04
N ARG A 202 5.06 9.98 -30.72
CA ARG A 202 5.48 11.27 -31.28
C ARG A 202 6.31 11.15 -32.56
N GLY A 203 6.62 9.94 -33.01
CA GLY A 203 7.49 9.70 -34.17
C GLY A 203 8.97 9.99 -33.90
N GLU A 204 9.38 10.11 -32.64
CA GLU A 204 10.75 10.31 -32.21
C GLU A 204 11.48 8.96 -32.10
N ALA A 205 12.81 8.97 -32.29
CA ALA A 205 13.62 7.78 -32.08
C ALA A 205 13.53 7.36 -30.60
N PRO A 206 13.01 6.15 -30.28
CA PRO A 206 12.91 5.73 -28.89
C PRO A 206 14.31 5.55 -28.30
N PRO A 207 14.51 5.88 -27.01
CA PRO A 207 15.77 5.59 -26.34
C PRO A 207 16.06 4.08 -26.40
N PRO A 208 17.34 3.67 -26.38
CA PRO A 208 17.74 2.28 -26.57
C PRO A 208 16.93 1.33 -25.68
N LYS A 209 16.41 0.25 -26.29
CA LYS A 209 15.61 -0.75 -25.60
C LYS A 209 16.53 -1.56 -24.68
N THR A 210 16.68 -1.09 -23.45
CA THR A 210 17.15 -1.92 -22.36
C THR A 210 16.02 -2.91 -22.05
N HIS A 211 16.22 -4.20 -22.31
CA HIS A 211 15.34 -5.28 -21.85
C HIS A 211 15.43 -5.36 -20.32
N VAL A 212 14.88 -4.37 -19.62
CA VAL A 212 14.87 -4.33 -18.16
C VAL A 212 13.61 -5.04 -17.75
N HIS A 213 13.73 -6.34 -17.47
CA HIS A 213 12.75 -7.03 -16.63
C HIS A 213 12.47 -6.14 -15.41
N VAL A 214 11.21 -5.71 -15.23
CA VAL A 214 10.84 -4.85 -14.11
C VAL A 214 11.00 -5.66 -12.81
N PRO A 215 11.88 -5.24 -11.87
CA PRO A 215 12.33 -6.10 -10.77
C PRO A 215 11.35 -6.15 -9.59
N TYR A 216 10.07 -6.41 -9.86
CA TYR A 216 9.05 -6.52 -8.80
C TYR A 216 9.37 -7.57 -7.74
N ARG A 217 10.20 -8.56 -8.05
CA ARG A 217 10.52 -9.69 -7.16
C ARG A 217 11.67 -9.42 -6.20
N GLU A 218 12.34 -8.27 -6.29
CA GLU A 218 13.49 -7.92 -5.43
C GLU A 218 13.10 -7.63 -3.98
N SER A 219 11.85 -7.22 -3.69
CA SER A 219 11.36 -7.06 -2.32
C SER A 219 9.91 -7.49 -2.16
N LYS A 220 9.50 -7.86 -0.94
CA LYS A 220 8.09 -8.13 -0.64
C LYS A 220 7.22 -6.90 -0.88
N LEU A 221 7.75 -5.70 -0.62
CA LEU A 221 7.06 -4.45 -0.86
C LEU A 221 6.70 -4.28 -2.35
N THR A 222 7.66 -4.40 -3.27
CA THR A 222 7.39 -4.25 -4.70
C THR A 222 6.54 -5.37 -5.26
N ARG A 223 6.62 -6.58 -4.69
CA ARG A 223 5.68 -7.67 -5.02
C ARG A 223 4.25 -7.37 -4.59
N LEU A 224 4.04 -6.83 -3.39
CA LEU A 224 2.71 -6.46 -2.89
C LEU A 224 2.11 -5.32 -3.73
N LEU A 225 2.94 -4.40 -4.20
CA LEU A 225 2.53 -3.21 -4.95
C LEU A 225 2.61 -3.36 -6.46
N GLN A 226 2.91 -4.55 -6.99
CA GLN A 226 3.10 -4.77 -8.43
C GLN A 226 1.87 -4.31 -9.25
N ASP A 227 0.66 -4.68 -8.81
CA ASP A 227 -0.60 -4.24 -9.44
C ASP A 227 -0.77 -2.71 -9.39
N SER A 228 -0.23 -2.07 -8.36
CA SER A 228 -0.31 -0.61 -8.18
C SER A 228 0.70 0.13 -9.04
N LEU A 229 1.90 -0.41 -9.24
CA LEU A 229 3.00 0.31 -9.90
C LEU A 229 2.95 0.19 -11.43
N GLY A 230 2.60 -0.98 -11.97
CA GLY A 230 2.59 -1.22 -13.43
C GLY A 230 1.32 -1.90 -13.96
N GLY A 231 0.24 -1.90 -13.20
CA GLY A 231 -1.06 -2.44 -13.61
C GLY A 231 -2.08 -1.38 -14.02
N ASN A 232 -3.37 -1.77 -14.04
CA ASN A 232 -4.50 -0.85 -14.24
C ASN A 232 -4.83 -0.07 -12.95
N SER A 233 -3.84 0.66 -12.43
CA SER A 233 -3.94 1.42 -11.19
C SER A 233 -3.60 2.90 -11.44
N ARG A 234 -4.17 3.78 -10.61
CA ARG A 234 -3.74 5.18 -10.52
C ARG A 234 -2.90 5.32 -9.27
N THR A 235 -1.62 5.63 -9.45
CA THR A 235 -0.66 5.69 -8.35
C THR A 235 -0.16 7.11 -8.16
N CYS A 236 -0.28 7.60 -6.93
CA CYS A 236 0.21 8.91 -6.52
C CYS A 236 1.24 8.70 -5.40
N MET A 237 2.40 9.33 -5.52
CA MET A 237 3.44 9.35 -4.50
C MET A 237 3.47 10.73 -3.85
N ILE A 238 3.36 10.77 -2.51
CA ILE A 238 3.42 12.01 -1.73
C ILE A 238 4.75 12.01 -0.99
N ALA A 239 5.65 12.92 -1.40
CA ALA A 239 6.91 13.15 -0.70
C ALA A 239 6.69 14.22 0.39
N CYS A 240 6.93 13.85 1.65
CA CYS A 240 6.92 14.81 2.75
C CYS A 240 8.32 15.40 2.94
N VAL A 241 8.47 16.69 2.74
CA VAL A 241 9.73 17.42 2.94
C VAL A 241 9.68 18.30 4.18
N SER A 242 10.83 18.49 4.83
CA SER A 242 10.97 19.33 6.02
C SER A 242 12.36 19.99 5.99
N THR A 243 12.43 21.22 6.50
CA THR A 243 13.66 22.03 6.52
C THR A 243 14.67 21.60 7.59
N ALA A 244 14.35 20.62 8.43
CA ALA A 244 15.25 20.14 9.46
C ALA A 244 16.44 19.39 8.83
N ASP A 245 17.67 19.68 9.26
CA ASP A 245 18.91 19.07 8.75
C ASP A 245 18.86 17.54 8.75
N GLN A 246 18.19 16.96 9.74
CA GLN A 246 18.02 15.52 9.86
C GLN A 246 17.19 14.87 8.74
N ASN A 247 16.42 15.64 7.97
CA ASN A 247 15.55 15.17 6.89
C ASN A 247 16.14 15.44 5.50
N LEU A 248 17.32 16.07 5.39
CA LEU A 248 17.91 16.47 4.11
C LEU A 248 18.23 15.30 3.17
N GLU A 249 18.58 14.14 3.72
CA GLU A 249 18.88 12.93 2.95
C GLU A 249 17.63 12.10 2.57
N GLU A 250 16.47 12.44 3.14
CA GLU A 250 15.19 11.72 2.95
C GLU A 250 14.45 12.19 1.70
#